data_AF-J9ZC16-F1
#
_entry.id   AF-J9ZC16-F1
#
_cell.length_a   1.000
_cell.length_b   1.000
_cell.length_c   1.000
_cell.angle_alpha   90.00
_cell.angle_beta   90.00
_cell.angle_gamma   90.00
#
_symmetry.space_group_name_H-M   'P 1'
#
loop_
_entity.id
_entity.type
_entity.pdbx_description
1 polymer ?
#
loop_
_entity_poly.entity_id
_entity_poly.type
_entity_poly.pdbx_seq_one_letter_code
_entity_poly.pdbx_strand_id
1 'polypeptide(L)'
;MFLLTYPLGRGDASFGPITLGIRAVAFQSGSDVSRTAGILSFEVEGEWWATPQFRSFPGVGNELAPEMLWAFRYHRVYFQGIDGYAMPLSEGAVSNTFLRTSAGRSWENFWATQVQFDFNSAVVTPSGTTVRGFSMIPEVAYFPFGDALLGEIGEGISIYGPAGVQPTTYALLEIEFRGD
;
A
#
# COMPACT_ATOMS: atom_id res chain seq x y z
N MET A 1 13.85 4.28 20.75
CA MET A 1 13.97 5.69 20.35
C MET A 1 14.40 5.70 18.88
N PHE A 2 13.46 5.77 17.94
CA PHE A 2 13.80 5.96 16.53
C PHE A 2 14.04 7.45 16.32
N LEU A 3 15.29 7.81 16.04
CA LEU A 3 15.68 9.17 15.66
C LEU A 3 15.20 9.42 14.24
N LEU A 4 14.47 10.53 14.04
CA LEU A 4 14.22 11.15 12.74
C LEU A 4 15.57 11.28 12.01
N THR A 5 15.82 10.37 11.07
CA THR A 5 17.03 10.37 10.25
C THR A 5 16.72 11.10 8.96
N TYR A 6 16.87 12.42 8.99
CA TYR A 6 17.11 13.20 7.77
C TYR A 6 18.62 13.29 7.51
N PRO A 7 19.06 13.31 6.24
CA PRO A 7 18.23 13.20 5.04
C PRO A 7 18.03 11.73 4.61
N LEU A 8 16.87 11.47 3.99
CA LEU A 8 16.67 10.31 3.11
C LEU A 8 17.91 10.14 2.21
N GLY A 9 18.50 8.94 2.20
CA GLY A 9 19.65 8.61 1.33
C GLY A 9 21.02 8.47 1.99
N ARG A 10 21.13 8.42 3.32
CA ARG A 10 22.38 7.98 4.00
C ARG A 10 22.44 6.49 4.36
N GLY A 11 21.37 5.74 4.09
CA GLY A 11 21.36 4.28 4.16
C GLY A 11 21.77 3.65 2.83
N ASP A 12 22.10 2.36 2.84
CA ASP A 12 22.35 1.59 1.63
C ASP A 12 21.18 1.76 0.64
N ALA A 13 21.46 2.34 -0.53
CA ALA A 13 20.47 2.47 -1.59
C ALA A 13 20.30 1.10 -2.26
N SER A 14 19.09 0.54 -2.18
CA SER A 14 18.72 -0.71 -2.83
C SER A 14 17.63 -0.47 -3.86
N PHE A 15 17.71 -1.20 -4.97
CA PHE A 15 16.53 -1.38 -5.80
C PHE A 15 15.44 -2.07 -4.98
N GLY A 16 14.21 -1.56 -5.08
CA GLY A 16 13.03 -2.26 -4.59
C GLY A 16 12.82 -3.58 -5.36
N PRO A 17 11.77 -4.34 -5.01
CA PRO A 17 11.47 -5.55 -5.74
C PRO A 17 11.02 -5.25 -7.17
N ILE A 18 11.17 -6.24 -8.03
CA ILE A 18 10.46 -6.31 -9.30
C ILE A 18 9.19 -7.12 -9.04
N THR A 19 8.02 -6.50 -9.28
CA THR A 19 6.74 -7.19 -9.19
C THR A 19 6.19 -7.53 -10.57
N LEU A 20 5.52 -8.66 -10.69
CA LEU A 20 4.76 -9.05 -11.87
C LEU A 20 3.44 -9.69 -11.43
N GLY A 21 2.33 -9.10 -11.86
CA GLY A 21 0.99 -9.58 -11.55
C GLY A 21 0.16 -9.94 -12.78
N ILE A 22 -0.77 -10.88 -12.59
CA ILE A 22 -1.90 -11.09 -13.51
C ILE A 22 -3.17 -10.73 -12.75
N ARG A 23 -3.93 -9.77 -13.30
CA ARG A 23 -5.20 -9.31 -12.73
C ARG A 23 -6.37 -9.69 -13.63
N ALA A 24 -7.44 -10.19 -13.01
CA ALA A 24 -8.71 -10.46 -13.65
C ALA A 24 -9.82 -9.63 -12.99
N VAL A 25 -10.53 -8.83 -13.78
CA VAL A 25 -11.67 -8.03 -13.31
C VAL A 25 -12.92 -8.89 -13.35
N ALA A 26 -13.46 -9.22 -12.17
CA ALA A 26 -14.67 -10.02 -12.03
C ALA A 26 -15.94 -9.17 -12.18
N PHE A 27 -15.89 -7.92 -11.72
CA PHE A 27 -16.99 -6.97 -11.82
C PHE A 27 -16.45 -5.56 -11.98
N GLN A 28 -17.06 -4.78 -12.87
CA GLN A 28 -16.83 -3.35 -13.00
C GLN A 28 -18.13 -2.64 -13.37
N SER A 29 -18.38 -1.51 -12.73
CA SER A 29 -19.53 -0.65 -13.00
C SER A 29 -19.14 0.83 -12.89
N GLY A 30 -19.75 1.66 -13.73
CA GLY A 30 -19.44 3.08 -13.80
C GLY A 30 -18.10 3.37 -14.49
N SER A 31 -17.66 4.62 -14.34
CA SER A 31 -16.42 5.19 -14.88
C SER A 31 -15.90 6.25 -13.92
N ASP A 32 -14.75 6.85 -14.20
CA ASP A 32 -14.09 7.82 -13.31
C ASP A 32 -14.95 9.06 -13.04
N VAL A 33 -15.84 9.41 -13.98
CA VAL A 33 -16.83 10.50 -13.86
C VAL A 33 -18.18 10.09 -13.26
N SER A 34 -18.42 8.78 -13.06
CA SER A 34 -19.72 8.28 -12.59
C SER A 34 -19.93 8.54 -11.10
N ARG A 35 -21.10 9.06 -10.72
CA ARG A 35 -21.46 9.25 -9.30
C ARG A 35 -21.54 7.96 -8.50
N THR A 36 -21.74 6.83 -9.16
CA THR A 36 -21.69 5.50 -8.56
C THR A 36 -20.77 4.65 -9.41
N ALA A 37 -19.77 4.04 -8.79
CA ALA A 37 -18.83 3.16 -9.47
C ALA A 37 -18.44 2.04 -8.52
N GLY A 38 -18.05 0.90 -9.08
CA GLY A 38 -17.56 -0.22 -8.30
C GLY A 38 -16.72 -1.15 -9.14
N ILE A 39 -15.70 -1.74 -8.52
CA ILE A 39 -14.82 -2.72 -9.14
C ILE A 39 -14.51 -3.82 -8.13
N LEU A 40 -14.44 -5.04 -8.63
CA LEU A 40 -13.93 -6.21 -7.93
C LEU A 40 -13.01 -6.95 -8.89
N SER A 41 -11.76 -7.13 -8.49
CA SER A 41 -10.77 -7.87 -9.25
C SER A 41 -9.98 -8.81 -8.35
N PHE A 42 -9.44 -9.85 -8.97
CA PHE A 42 -8.51 -10.76 -8.33
C PHE A 42 -7.17 -10.62 -9.02
N GLU A 43 -6.10 -10.63 -8.24
CA GLU A 43 -4.74 -10.55 -8.72
C GLU A 43 -3.91 -11.67 -8.11
N VAL A 44 -2.94 -12.15 -8.87
CA VAL A 44 -1.83 -12.90 -8.31
C VAL A 44 -0.57 -12.14 -8.69
N GLU A 45 0.10 -11.56 -7.71
CA GLU A 45 1.35 -10.81 -7.87
C GLU A 45 2.52 -11.62 -7.32
N GLY A 46 3.58 -11.75 -8.13
CA GLY A 46 4.87 -12.26 -7.67
C GLY A 46 5.81 -11.10 -7.41
N GLU A 47 6.41 -11.07 -6.23
CA GLU A 47 7.44 -10.10 -5.85
C GLU A 47 8.82 -10.76 -5.88
N TRP A 48 9.76 -10.18 -6.61
CA TRP A 48 11.12 -10.69 -6.72
C TRP A 48 12.19 -9.67 -6.33
N TRP A 49 13.05 -10.06 -5.39
CA TRP A 49 14.20 -9.29 -4.95
C TRP A 49 15.50 -9.89 -5.47
N ALA A 50 16.12 -9.21 -6.44
CA ALA A 50 17.43 -9.61 -6.96
C ALA A 50 18.55 -9.55 -5.92
N THR A 51 18.47 -8.61 -4.96
CA THR A 51 19.47 -8.40 -3.91
C THR A 51 18.78 -8.09 -2.57
N PRO A 52 18.37 -9.12 -1.80
CA PRO A 52 17.69 -8.93 -0.53
C PRO A 52 18.53 -8.17 0.51
N GLN A 53 17.92 -7.21 1.23
CA GLN A 53 18.58 -6.38 2.26
C GLN A 53 17.94 -6.56 3.64
N PHE A 54 18.16 -7.73 4.25
CA PHE A 54 17.54 -8.14 5.52
C PHE A 54 17.82 -7.24 6.74
N ARG A 55 18.82 -6.35 6.65
CA ARG A 55 19.21 -5.44 7.74
C ARG A 55 18.60 -4.05 7.64
N SER A 56 18.19 -3.64 6.44
CA SER A 56 17.76 -2.27 6.14
C SER A 56 16.25 -2.19 5.90
N PHE A 57 15.65 -3.26 5.38
CA PHE A 57 14.20 -3.39 5.21
C PHE A 57 13.73 -4.72 5.81
N PRO A 58 12.78 -4.72 6.75
CA PRO A 58 12.19 -5.95 7.28
C PRO A 58 11.20 -6.55 6.28
N GLY A 59 11.22 -7.88 6.08
CA GLY A 59 10.28 -8.60 5.20
C GLY A 59 10.75 -8.82 3.76
N VAL A 60 12.05 -8.69 3.48
CA VAL A 60 12.61 -8.78 2.12
C VAL A 60 12.83 -10.24 1.74
N GLY A 61 12.00 -10.77 0.84
CA GLY A 61 12.17 -12.07 0.23
C GLY A 61 11.25 -12.21 -0.98
N ASN A 62 11.43 -13.26 -1.77
CA ASN A 62 10.52 -13.48 -2.88
C ASN A 62 9.21 -14.01 -2.33
N GLU A 63 8.09 -13.46 -2.80
CA GLU A 63 6.77 -13.91 -2.40
C GLU A 63 5.78 -13.95 -3.57
N LEU A 64 4.70 -14.68 -3.35
CA LEU A 64 3.54 -14.74 -4.23
C LEU A 64 2.32 -14.35 -3.41
N ALA A 65 1.56 -13.36 -3.87
CA ALA A 65 0.37 -12.86 -3.21
C ALA A 65 -0.84 -13.02 -4.15
N PRO A 66 -1.73 -13.99 -3.91
CA PRO A 66 -3.12 -13.88 -4.36
C PRO A 66 -3.85 -12.81 -3.55
N GLU A 67 -4.53 -11.93 -4.27
CA GLU A 67 -5.19 -10.74 -3.73
C GLU A 67 -6.57 -10.54 -4.34
N MET A 68 -7.48 -9.96 -3.56
CA MET A 68 -8.75 -9.43 -4.00
C MET A 68 -8.71 -7.92 -3.81
N LEU A 69 -8.87 -7.18 -4.90
CA LEU A 69 -9.01 -5.74 -4.89
C LEU A 69 -10.48 -5.38 -5.08
N TRP A 70 -10.98 -4.49 -4.24
CA TRP A 70 -12.35 -4.03 -4.30
C TRP A 70 -12.39 -2.54 -4.06
N ALA A 71 -13.25 -1.83 -4.81
CA ALA A 71 -13.54 -0.44 -4.55
C ALA A 71 -14.98 -0.12 -4.93
N PHE A 72 -15.61 0.76 -4.15
CA PHE A 72 -16.97 1.22 -4.35
C PHE A 72 -17.04 2.71 -4.05
N ARG A 73 -17.68 3.46 -4.96
CA ARG A 73 -17.93 4.89 -4.81
C ARG A 73 -19.42 5.17 -4.84
N TYR A 74 -19.88 5.97 -3.88
CA TYR A 74 -21.22 6.54 -3.84
C TYR A 74 -21.14 8.06 -3.65
N HIS A 75 -21.51 8.77 -4.71
CA HIS A 75 -21.29 10.20 -4.89
C HIS A 75 -19.82 10.57 -4.65
N ARG A 76 -19.58 11.32 -3.58
CA ARG A 76 -18.26 11.84 -3.19
C ARG A 76 -17.54 10.92 -2.21
N VAL A 77 -18.20 9.88 -1.69
CA VAL A 77 -17.62 8.96 -0.70
C VAL A 77 -17.18 7.69 -1.42
N TYR A 78 -16.01 7.18 -1.06
CA TYR A 78 -15.48 5.94 -1.59
C TYR A 78 -14.92 5.06 -0.49
N PHE A 79 -14.96 3.76 -0.74
CA PHE A 79 -14.35 2.72 0.06
C PHE A 79 -13.55 1.83 -0.88
N GLN A 80 -12.35 1.48 -0.48
CA GLN A 80 -11.50 0.59 -1.26
C GLN A 80 -10.68 -0.29 -0.35
N GLY A 81 -10.19 -1.38 -0.90
CA GLY A 81 -9.28 -2.25 -0.19
C GLY A 81 -8.68 -3.34 -1.06
N ILE A 82 -7.67 -3.95 -0.47
CA ILE A 82 -6.94 -5.08 -0.96
C ILE A 82 -6.84 -6.05 0.21
N ASP A 83 -7.34 -7.27 0.03
CA ASP A 83 -7.11 -8.36 0.96
C ASP A 83 -6.40 -9.51 0.25
N GLY A 84 -5.51 -10.18 0.96
CA GLY A 84 -4.67 -11.16 0.32
C GLY A 84 -3.88 -12.01 1.30
N TYR A 85 -3.07 -12.89 0.74
CA TYR A 85 -2.19 -13.77 1.48
C TYR A 85 -0.81 -13.84 0.85
N ALA A 86 0.19 -13.27 1.51
CA ALA A 86 1.58 -13.37 1.11
C ALA A 86 2.10 -14.80 1.35
N MET A 87 2.59 -15.45 0.30
CA MET A 87 3.20 -16.78 0.34
C MET A 87 4.71 -16.66 0.10
N PRO A 88 5.56 -17.02 1.08
CA PRO A 88 7.00 -16.93 0.90
C PRO A 88 7.49 -17.97 -0.12
N LEU A 89 8.29 -17.52 -1.09
CA LEU A 89 8.99 -18.36 -2.08
C LEU A 89 10.50 -18.51 -1.77
N SER A 90 11.04 -17.68 -0.87
CA SER A 90 12.42 -17.78 -0.40
C SER A 90 12.53 -17.47 1.09
N GLU A 91 13.72 -17.71 1.67
CA GLU A 91 14.04 -17.18 3.00
C GLU A 91 13.91 -15.65 3.02
N GLY A 92 13.39 -15.11 4.13
CA GLY A 92 13.20 -13.68 4.36
C GLY A 92 11.81 -13.12 4.11
N ALA A 93 11.00 -13.80 3.30
CA ALA A 93 9.58 -13.50 3.15
C ALA A 93 8.77 -14.15 4.29
N VAL A 94 7.65 -13.52 4.67
CA VAL A 94 6.82 -13.98 5.78
C VAL A 94 5.44 -14.33 5.29
N SER A 95 4.98 -15.55 5.59
CA SER A 95 3.61 -15.94 5.28
C SER A 95 2.62 -15.11 6.11
N ASN A 96 1.72 -14.37 5.44
CA ASN A 96 0.85 -13.45 6.15
C ASN A 96 -0.46 -13.15 5.41
N THR A 97 -1.57 -13.16 6.14
CA THR A 97 -2.84 -12.59 5.67
C THR A 97 -2.80 -11.09 5.90
N PHE A 98 -3.16 -10.28 4.91
CA PHE A 98 -3.22 -8.83 5.07
C PHE A 98 -4.56 -8.28 4.57
N LEU A 99 -4.94 -7.13 5.14
CA LEU A 99 -6.05 -6.32 4.67
C LEU A 99 -5.59 -4.86 4.71
N ARG A 100 -5.52 -4.23 3.55
CA ARG A 100 -5.37 -2.79 3.41
C ARG A 100 -6.71 -2.24 2.97
N THR A 101 -7.25 -1.26 3.67
CA THR A 101 -8.52 -0.63 3.28
C THR A 101 -8.48 0.85 3.56
N SER A 102 -9.16 1.64 2.74
CA SER A 102 -9.38 3.04 3.02
C SER A 102 -10.83 3.44 2.82
N ALA A 103 -11.22 4.47 3.56
CA ALA A 103 -12.48 5.16 3.40
C ALA A 103 -12.19 6.64 3.20
N GLY A 104 -12.77 7.24 2.18
CA GLY A 104 -12.47 8.60 1.82
C GLY A 104 -13.62 9.37 1.20
N ARG A 105 -13.35 10.66 1.01
CA ARG A 105 -14.27 11.62 0.42
C ARG A 105 -13.51 12.54 -0.54
N SER A 106 -13.98 12.61 -1.77
CA SER A 106 -13.62 13.68 -2.70
C SER A 106 -14.41 14.93 -2.33
N TRP A 107 -13.72 16.06 -2.23
CA TRP A 107 -14.33 17.34 -1.90
C TRP A 107 -14.61 18.15 -3.17
N GLU A 108 -13.63 18.19 -4.06
CA GLU A 108 -13.74 18.78 -5.39
C GLU A 108 -13.10 17.83 -6.42
N ASN A 109 -13.12 18.22 -7.69
CA ASN A 109 -12.55 17.44 -8.78
C ASN A 109 -11.00 17.39 -8.77
N PHE A 110 -10.34 17.91 -7.73
CA PHE A 110 -8.89 18.00 -7.65
C PHE A 110 -8.30 17.63 -6.27
N TRP A 111 -9.13 17.31 -5.26
CA TRP A 111 -8.62 16.83 -3.98
C TRP A 111 -9.60 15.96 -3.21
N ALA A 112 -9.05 15.09 -2.36
CA ALA A 112 -9.77 14.17 -1.51
C ALA A 112 -9.07 13.99 -0.16
N THR A 113 -9.82 13.51 0.82
CA THR A 113 -9.29 13.05 2.11
C THR A 113 -9.68 11.60 2.32
N GLN A 114 -8.78 10.79 2.86
CA GLN A 114 -9.08 9.43 3.25
C GLN A 114 -8.42 9.06 4.58
N VAL A 115 -8.86 7.93 5.13
CA VAL A 115 -8.13 7.23 6.18
C VAL A 115 -7.88 5.83 5.69
N GLN A 116 -6.60 5.48 5.54
CA GLN A 116 -6.14 4.12 5.29
C GLN A 116 -5.94 3.37 6.61
N PHE A 117 -6.25 2.08 6.57
CA PHE A 117 -5.98 1.11 7.61
C PHE A 117 -5.24 -0.07 7.01
N ASP A 118 -4.10 -0.42 7.59
CA ASP A 118 -3.39 -1.65 7.29
C ASP A 118 -3.53 -2.60 8.47
N PHE A 119 -4.22 -3.71 8.26
CA PHE A 119 -4.38 -4.77 9.24
C PHE A 119 -3.41 -5.91 8.96
N ASN A 120 -2.85 -6.45 10.02
CA ASN A 120 -1.91 -7.57 9.98
C ASN A 120 -0.67 -7.30 9.13
N SER A 121 -0.14 -6.07 9.10
CA SER A 121 1.16 -5.82 8.47
C SER A 121 2.23 -6.65 9.17
N ALA A 122 2.94 -7.50 8.44
CA ALA A 122 3.98 -8.35 9.02
C ALA A 122 5.35 -7.67 8.89
N VAL A 123 6.08 -7.61 10.00
CA VAL A 123 7.43 -7.05 10.05
C VAL A 123 8.33 -8.05 10.75
N VAL A 124 9.50 -8.33 10.18
CA VAL A 124 10.53 -9.16 10.82
C VAL A 124 11.43 -8.25 11.66
N THR A 125 11.52 -8.49 12.97
CA THR A 125 12.42 -7.73 13.86
C THR A 125 13.88 -8.12 13.61
N PRO A 126 14.87 -7.31 14.05
CA PRO A 126 16.29 -7.67 13.97
C PRO A 126 16.64 -8.99 14.68
N SER A 127 15.81 -9.47 15.62
CA SER A 127 15.96 -10.77 16.29
C SER A 127 15.38 -11.95 15.49
N GLY A 128 14.87 -11.70 14.27
CA GLY A 128 14.22 -12.71 13.42
C GLY A 128 12.78 -13.03 13.82
N THR A 129 12.19 -12.29 14.77
CA THR A 129 10.81 -12.52 15.21
C THR A 129 9.85 -11.80 14.28
N THR A 130 8.86 -12.52 13.75
CA THR A 130 7.76 -11.87 13.02
C THR A 130 6.80 -11.23 14.01
N VAL A 131 6.56 -9.93 13.85
CA VAL A 131 5.52 -9.19 14.56
C VAL A 131 4.45 -8.74 13.58
N ARG A 132 3.20 -8.78 14.03
CA ARG A 132 2.05 -8.26 13.28
C ARG A 132 1.72 -6.87 13.75
N GLY A 133 1.25 -6.06 12.82
CA GLY A 133 0.94 -4.68 13.07
C GLY A 133 -0.42 -4.25 12.55
N PHE A 134 -0.77 -3.07 13.03
CA PHE A 134 -1.89 -2.29 12.59
C PHE A 134 -1.40 -0.88 12.29
N SER A 135 -1.77 -0.32 11.15
CA SER A 135 -1.53 1.09 10.83
C SER A 135 -2.83 1.81 10.57
N MET A 136 -2.91 3.07 10.97
CA MET A 136 -3.96 4.02 10.60
C MET A 136 -3.30 5.28 10.07
N ILE A 137 -3.63 5.66 8.84
CA ILE A 137 -2.98 6.76 8.13
C ILE A 137 -4.07 7.67 7.54
N PRO A 138 -4.34 8.82 8.17
CA PRO A 138 -5.09 9.90 7.54
C PRO A 138 -4.28 10.50 6.40
N GLU A 139 -4.92 10.68 5.24
CA GLU A 139 -4.26 11.11 4.00
C GLU A 139 -5.05 12.22 3.32
N VAL A 140 -4.30 13.07 2.61
CA VAL A 140 -4.82 14.07 1.68
C VAL A 140 -4.24 13.76 0.31
N ALA A 141 -5.13 13.59 -0.67
CA ALA A 141 -4.79 13.41 -2.07
C ALA A 141 -5.10 14.67 -2.87
N TYR A 142 -4.20 15.05 -3.77
CA TYR A 142 -4.28 16.20 -4.66
C TYR A 142 -4.00 15.75 -6.10
N PHE A 143 -4.96 16.03 -6.99
CA PHE A 143 -4.96 15.57 -8.38
C PHE A 143 -5.42 16.71 -9.31
N PRO A 144 -4.59 17.76 -9.50
CA PRO A 144 -4.98 18.99 -10.19
C PRO A 144 -5.24 18.81 -11.68
N PHE A 145 -4.76 17.72 -12.28
CA PHE A 145 -4.88 17.41 -13.69
C PHE A 145 -5.69 16.12 -13.94
N GLY A 146 -6.60 15.77 -13.02
CA GLY A 146 -7.30 14.49 -13.05
C GLY A 146 -6.32 13.33 -12.91
N ASP A 147 -6.50 12.29 -13.73
CA ASP A 147 -5.73 11.04 -13.64
C ASP A 147 -4.24 11.21 -14.03
N ALA A 148 -3.88 12.31 -14.71
CA ALA A 148 -2.51 12.52 -15.19
C ALA A 148 -1.49 12.73 -14.06
N LEU A 149 -1.93 13.24 -12.91
CA LEU A 149 -1.08 13.53 -11.76
C LEU A 149 -1.85 13.32 -10.48
N LEU A 150 -1.34 12.43 -9.63
CA LEU A 150 -1.83 12.20 -8.28
C LEU A 150 -0.68 12.39 -7.29
N GLY A 151 -0.85 13.28 -6.31
CA GLY A 151 0.00 13.40 -5.14
C GLY A 151 -0.78 13.06 -3.88
N GLU A 152 -0.23 12.23 -3.01
CA GLU A 152 -0.86 11.85 -1.74
C GLU A 152 0.14 11.98 -0.60
N ILE A 153 -0.31 12.50 0.54
CA ILE A 153 0.48 12.60 1.76
C ILE A 153 -0.37 12.22 2.97
N GLY A 154 0.22 11.45 3.88
CA GLY A 154 -0.41 11.07 5.14
C GLY A 154 0.58 10.94 6.28
N GLU A 155 0.11 11.22 7.48
CA GLU A 155 0.87 11.02 8.71
C GLU A 155 0.03 10.25 9.71
N GLY A 156 0.46 9.03 10.00
CA GLY A 156 -0.29 8.04 10.73
C GLY A 156 0.46 7.47 11.91
N ILE A 157 -0.19 6.47 12.50
CA ILE A 157 0.39 5.65 13.56
C ILE A 157 0.39 4.19 13.12
N SER A 158 1.48 3.50 13.44
CA SER A 158 1.58 2.05 13.33
C SER A 158 1.85 1.45 14.70
N ILE A 159 1.29 0.29 14.96
CA ILE A 159 1.49 -0.47 16.20
C ILE A 159 1.98 -1.85 15.80
N TYR A 160 3.21 -2.20 16.17
CA TYR A 160 3.82 -3.49 15.81
C TYR A 160 4.13 -4.30 17.07
N GLY A 161 3.14 -5.04 17.58
CA GLY A 161 3.27 -5.87 18.78
C GLY A 161 4.07 -5.17 19.91
N PRO A 162 5.16 -5.77 20.41
CA PRO A 162 5.95 -5.23 21.53
C PRO A 162 6.75 -3.96 21.20
N ALA A 163 6.86 -3.57 19.92
CA ALA A 163 7.56 -2.34 19.53
C ALA A 163 6.75 -1.06 19.84
N GLY A 164 5.48 -1.20 20.24
CA GLY A 164 4.61 -0.08 20.62
C GLY A 164 4.19 0.80 19.44
N VAL A 165 3.70 2.00 19.75
CA VAL A 165 3.23 2.99 18.78
C VAL A 165 4.45 3.63 18.08
N GLN A 166 4.44 3.63 16.76
CA GLN A 166 5.43 4.24 15.89
C GLN A 166 4.73 5.26 14.98
N PRO A 167 5.26 6.48 14.80
CA PRO A 167 4.79 7.37 13.76
C PRO A 167 5.11 6.76 12.38
N THR A 168 4.22 6.96 11.41
CA THR A 168 4.45 6.57 10.02
C THR A 168 4.09 7.72 9.09
N THR A 169 4.90 7.93 8.05
CA THR A 169 4.65 8.94 7.03
C THR A 169 4.51 8.23 5.70
N TYR A 170 3.44 8.55 4.98
CA TYR A 170 3.18 8.07 3.64
C TYR A 170 3.23 9.25 2.67
N ALA A 171 3.91 9.05 1.54
CA ALA A 171 3.93 9.99 0.45
C ALA A 171 3.95 9.21 -0.87
N LEU A 172 3.04 9.54 -1.77
CA LEU A 172 2.96 8.96 -3.11
C LEU A 172 2.88 10.08 -4.15
N LEU A 173 3.60 9.89 -5.24
CA LEU A 173 3.50 10.68 -6.45
C LEU A 173 3.34 9.71 -7.61
N GLU A 174 2.22 9.81 -8.31
CA GLU A 174 1.90 9.01 -9.48
C GLU A 174 1.70 9.94 -10.68
N ILE A 175 2.28 9.55 -11.80
CA ILE A 175 2.23 10.26 -13.08
C ILE A 175 1.79 9.25 -14.14
N GLU A 176 0.62 9.47 -14.74
CA GLU A 176 0.12 8.64 -15.83
C GLU A 176 0.62 9.21 -17.17
N PHE A 177 1.41 8.41 -17.89
CA PHE A 177 1.82 8.73 -19.26
C PHE A 177 0.84 8.06 -20.24
N ARG A 178 -0.06 8.86 -20.82
CA ARG A 178 -0.90 8.38 -21.91
C ARG A 178 -0.08 8.29 -23.19
N GLY A 179 -0.08 7.10 -23.80
CA GLY A 179 0.41 6.92 -25.16
C GLY A 179 -0.70 7.34 -26.12
N ASP A 180 -0.44 8.40 -26.88
CA ASP A 180 -1.25 8.79 -28.04
C ASP A 180 -1.13 7.76 -29.18
#